data_AF-A0A935ZPU7-F1
#
_entry.id   AF-A0A935ZPU7-F1
#
_cell.length_a   1.000
_cell.length_b   1.000
_cell.length_c   1.000
_cell.angle_alpha   90.00
_cell.angle_beta   90.00
_cell.angle_gamma   90.00
#
_symmetry.space_group_name_H-M   'P 1'
#
loop_
_entity.id
_entity.type
_entity.pdbx_description
1 polymer ?
#
loop_
_entity_poly.entity_id
_entity_poly.type
_entity_poly.pdbx_seq_one_letter_code
_entity_poly.pdbx_strand_id
1 'polypeptide(L)'
;MITRLAELPLPQRESTELLALTHERVAPDGDYAGFGWCRLDAVVLAGHDRPPRTIAPAVVLALHAADAQPDDGDIELLFELPDQSVCAPLSVVLPLLLARLPTSSDIVLALCNPGQVSIAAPPGAPRLHYGLGDVTSWLDHEPDGPRVRLSARRWEIAIGAP
;
A
#
# COMPACT_ATOMS: atom_id res chain seq x y z
N MET A 1 -19.42 -13.70 -7.86
CA MET A 1 -18.81 -12.94 -8.97
C MET A 1 -18.92 -11.46 -8.65
N ILE A 2 -17.81 -10.72 -8.63
CA ILE A 2 -17.80 -9.26 -8.49
C ILE A 2 -18.23 -8.66 -9.84
N THR A 3 -19.15 -7.70 -9.80
CA THR A 3 -19.67 -7.03 -11.02
C THR A 3 -19.42 -5.52 -11.00
N ARG A 4 -19.06 -4.95 -9.85
CA ARG A 4 -18.74 -3.53 -9.67
C ARG A 4 -17.50 -3.39 -8.80
N LEU A 5 -16.65 -2.40 -9.08
CA LEU A 5 -15.44 -2.13 -8.28
C LEU A 5 -15.74 -1.83 -6.80
N ALA A 6 -16.90 -1.21 -6.51
CA ALA A 6 -17.33 -0.96 -5.13
C ALA A 6 -17.59 -2.26 -4.32
N GLU A 7 -17.78 -3.39 -4.99
CA GLU A 7 -18.00 -4.70 -4.37
C GLU A 7 -16.68 -5.43 -4.08
N LEU A 8 -15.53 -4.90 -4.53
CA LEU A 8 -14.23 -5.49 -4.24
C LEU A 8 -14.09 -5.71 -2.72
N PRO A 9 -13.65 -6.90 -2.27
CA PRO A 9 -13.39 -7.10 -0.85
C PRO A 9 -12.28 -6.15 -0.39
N LEU A 10 -12.33 -5.76 0.88
CA LEU A 10 -11.28 -4.96 1.52
C LEU A 10 -11.08 -5.51 2.94
N PRO A 11 -10.52 -6.71 3.07
CA PRO A 11 -10.41 -7.37 4.36
C PRO A 11 -9.41 -6.64 5.25
N GLN A 12 -9.75 -6.52 6.54
CA GLN A 12 -8.74 -6.26 7.56
C GLN A 12 -7.94 -7.55 7.77
N ARG A 13 -6.61 -7.45 7.81
CA ARG A 13 -5.71 -8.59 8.07
C ARG A 13 -4.70 -8.25 9.16
N GLU A 14 -4.07 -9.29 9.69
CA GLU A 14 -2.87 -9.12 10.52
C GLU A 14 -1.73 -8.58 9.67
N SER A 15 -0.90 -7.71 10.25
CA SER A 15 0.16 -7.01 9.50
C SER A 15 1.21 -7.96 8.93
N THR A 16 1.51 -9.05 9.63
CA THR A 16 2.44 -10.07 9.18
C THR A 16 1.93 -10.84 7.97
N GLU A 17 0.63 -11.16 7.94
CA GLU A 17 -0.02 -11.80 6.81
C GLU A 17 -0.14 -10.83 5.62
N LEU A 18 -0.60 -9.61 5.89
CA LEU A 18 -0.86 -8.60 4.86
C LEU A 18 0.39 -8.15 4.10
N LEU A 19 1.53 -8.09 4.77
CA LEU A 19 2.79 -7.59 4.23
C LEU A 19 3.80 -8.72 3.97
N ALA A 20 3.32 -9.98 4.00
CA ALA A 20 4.14 -11.19 3.87
C ALA A 20 5.38 -11.18 4.78
N LEU A 21 5.25 -10.69 6.02
CA LEU A 21 6.36 -10.58 6.96
C LEU A 21 6.58 -11.92 7.65
N THR A 22 7.61 -12.64 7.23
CA THR A 22 8.07 -13.86 7.92
C THR A 22 9.39 -13.59 8.63
N HIS A 23 9.52 -14.14 9.83
CA HIS A 23 10.66 -13.89 10.73
C HIS A 23 12.00 -14.42 10.17
N GLU A 24 11.93 -15.40 9.26
CA GLU A 24 13.10 -16.06 8.69
C GLU A 24 13.43 -15.58 7.27
N ARG A 25 12.71 -14.57 6.75
CA ARG A 25 12.88 -14.13 5.36
C ARG A 25 14.17 -13.35 5.17
N VAL A 26 14.98 -13.78 4.21
CA VAL A 26 16.24 -13.10 3.85
C VAL A 26 16.02 -11.96 2.83
N ALA A 27 14.93 -11.98 2.06
CA ALA A 27 14.58 -10.99 1.05
C ALA A 27 13.05 -10.80 0.93
N PRO A 28 12.54 -9.69 0.39
CA PRO A 28 11.11 -9.50 0.16
C PRO A 28 10.51 -10.55 -0.78
N ASP A 29 9.24 -10.89 -0.58
CA ASP A 29 8.47 -11.76 -1.47
C ASP A 29 7.89 -10.90 -2.60
N GLY A 30 8.46 -11.04 -3.80
CA GLY A 30 8.04 -10.30 -5.00
C GLY A 30 6.79 -10.85 -5.67
N ASP A 31 6.40 -12.10 -5.35
CA ASP A 31 5.25 -12.78 -5.96
C ASP A 31 3.99 -12.65 -5.08
N TYR A 32 4.10 -11.98 -3.92
CA TYR A 32 2.95 -11.76 -3.05
C TYR A 32 1.97 -10.74 -3.65
N ALA A 33 0.82 -11.23 -4.08
CA ALA A 33 -0.28 -10.43 -4.64
C ALA A 33 -1.42 -10.14 -3.64
N GLY A 34 -1.19 -10.34 -2.33
CA GLY A 34 -2.21 -10.11 -1.33
C GLY A 34 -2.57 -8.63 -1.16
N PHE A 35 -3.84 -8.37 -0.88
CA PHE A 35 -4.37 -7.03 -0.65
C PHE A 35 -5.29 -6.98 0.56
N GLY A 36 -5.48 -5.78 1.09
CA GLY A 36 -6.26 -5.53 2.30
C GLY A 36 -5.71 -4.35 3.08
N TRP A 37 -6.08 -4.27 4.36
CA TRP A 37 -5.58 -3.23 5.24
C TRP A 37 -5.32 -3.73 6.65
N CYS A 38 -4.47 -3.02 7.38
CA CYS A 38 -4.26 -3.24 8.81
C CYS A 38 -4.03 -1.91 9.53
N ARG A 39 -4.13 -1.94 10.87
CA ARG A 39 -3.68 -0.84 11.73
C ARG A 39 -2.32 -1.19 12.30
N LEU A 40 -1.45 -0.19 12.37
CA LEU A 40 -0.18 -0.26 13.04
C LEU A 40 -0.07 0.92 14.02
N ASP A 41 0.43 0.64 15.22
CA ASP A 41 0.77 1.69 16.18
C ASP A 41 1.88 2.59 15.62
N ALA A 42 2.80 2.01 14.86
CA ALA A 42 3.81 2.73 14.11
C ALA A 42 4.28 1.94 12.88
N VAL A 43 4.64 2.65 11.81
CA VAL A 43 5.34 2.10 10.64
C VAL A 43 6.50 3.01 10.25
N VAL A 44 7.65 2.43 9.92
CA VAL A 44 8.83 3.16 9.46
C VAL A 44 8.82 3.22 7.93
N LEU A 45 8.89 4.42 7.37
CA LEU A 45 9.06 4.66 5.94
C LEU A 45 10.52 4.99 5.66
N ALA A 46 11.24 4.06 5.03
CA ALA A 46 12.64 4.24 4.64
C ALA A 46 12.74 4.54 3.14
N GLY A 47 13.28 5.72 2.81
CA GLY A 47 13.65 6.10 1.44
C GLY A 47 15.16 6.03 1.24
N HIS A 48 15.63 5.94 0.01
CA HIS A 48 17.06 6.02 -0.28
C HIS A 48 17.59 7.46 -0.18
N ASP A 49 16.71 8.45 -0.37
CA ASP A 49 17.07 9.86 -0.50
C ASP A 49 16.93 10.65 0.80
N ARG A 50 16.30 10.09 1.84
CA ARG A 50 15.98 10.77 3.10
C ARG A 50 16.09 9.84 4.30
N PRO A 51 16.36 10.39 5.50
CA PRO A 51 16.30 9.61 6.73
C PRO A 51 14.93 8.92 6.91
N PRO A 52 14.90 7.70 7.48
CA PRO A 52 13.65 7.01 7.77
C PRO A 52 12.71 7.86 8.64
N ARG A 53 11.41 7.80 8.35
CA ARG A 53 10.36 8.52 9.09
C ARG A 53 9.41 7.52 9.74
N THR A 54 9.02 7.78 10.98
CA THR A 54 7.98 6.97 11.64
C THR A 54 6.63 7.64 11.48
N ILE A 55 5.62 6.89 11.04
CA ILE A 55 4.23 7.30 10.99
C ILE A 55 3.48 6.54 12.08
N ALA A 56 2.83 7.26 13.00
CA ALA A 56 2.17 6.70 14.17
C ALA A 56 0.99 7.59 14.62
N PRO A 57 -0.23 7.05 14.81
CA PRO A 57 -0.69 5.75 14.33
C PRO A 57 -0.87 5.74 12.79
N ALA A 58 -0.89 4.56 12.18
CA ALA A 58 -1.06 4.42 10.74
C ALA A 58 -2.09 3.34 10.36
N VAL A 59 -2.84 3.61 9.29
CA VAL A 59 -3.53 2.56 8.53
C VAL A 59 -2.66 2.24 7.33
N VAL A 60 -2.28 0.97 7.16
CA VAL A 60 -1.58 0.50 5.97
C VAL A 60 -2.59 -0.12 5.04
N LEU A 61 -2.64 0.36 3.80
CA LEU A 61 -3.43 -0.20 2.71
C LEU A 61 -2.47 -0.89 1.74
N ALA A 62 -2.51 -2.22 1.69
CA ALA A 62 -1.69 -3.00 0.77
C ALA A 62 -2.47 -3.30 -0.50
N LEU A 63 -1.87 -2.99 -1.64
CA LEU A 63 -2.44 -3.16 -2.97
C LEU A 63 -1.36 -3.74 -3.89
N HIS A 64 -1.78 -4.58 -4.84
CA HIS A 64 -0.89 -5.18 -5.81
C HIS A 64 -1.06 -4.49 -7.17
N ALA A 65 0.04 -4.00 -7.74
CA ALA A 65 0.07 -3.49 -9.11
C ALA A 65 0.13 -4.66 -10.07
N ALA A 66 -0.58 -4.58 -11.19
CA ALA A 66 -0.46 -5.55 -12.27
C ALA A 66 0.95 -5.51 -12.90
N ASP A 67 1.47 -6.64 -13.36
CA ASP A 67 2.78 -6.70 -14.04
C ASP A 67 2.80 -5.85 -15.31
N ALA A 68 1.69 -5.85 -16.06
CA ALA A 68 1.53 -5.08 -17.28
C ALA A 68 0.76 -3.79 -16.97
N GLN A 69 1.42 -2.65 -17.15
CA GLN A 69 0.82 -1.32 -17.01
C GLN A 69 0.36 -0.82 -18.38
N PRO A 70 -0.91 -0.45 -18.56
CA PRO A 70 -1.46 -0.03 -19.85
C PRO A 70 -0.98 1.37 -20.27
N ASP A 71 -0.66 2.26 -19.32
CA ASP A 71 -0.12 3.59 -19.51
C ASP A 71 0.81 4.01 -18.36
N ASP A 72 1.41 5.20 -18.47
CA ASP A 72 2.34 5.79 -17.49
C ASP A 72 1.69 6.86 -16.59
N GLY A 73 0.37 7.07 -16.73
CA GLY A 73 -0.39 8.10 -16.02
C GLY A 73 -1.13 7.60 -14.79
N ASP A 74 -1.35 6.28 -14.67
CA ASP A 74 -1.99 5.63 -13.53
C ASP A 74 -1.28 4.32 -13.18
N ILE A 75 -1.68 3.70 -12.07
CA ILE A 75 -1.23 2.36 -11.67
C ILE A 75 -2.39 1.40 -11.85
N GLU A 76 -2.27 0.46 -12.78
CA GLU A 76 -3.23 -0.63 -12.91
C GLU A 76 -3.05 -1.60 -11.75
N LEU A 77 -4.11 -1.80 -10.96
CA LEU A 77 -4.14 -2.74 -9.85
C LEU A 77 -4.65 -4.09 -10.32
N LEU A 78 -4.14 -5.17 -9.74
CA LEU A 78 -4.63 -6.53 -9.93
C LEU A 78 -5.18 -7.06 -8.60
N PHE A 79 -6.44 -7.48 -8.62
CA PHE A 79 -7.11 -8.13 -7.50
C PHE A 79 -7.36 -9.59 -7.83
N GLU A 80 -6.59 -10.49 -7.21
CA GLU A 80 -6.82 -11.94 -7.31
C GLU A 80 -7.89 -12.38 -6.31
N LEU A 81 -9.02 -12.86 -6.81
CA LEU A 81 -10.14 -13.38 -6.03
C LEU A 81 -10.30 -14.88 -6.31
N PRO A 82 -10.94 -15.67 -5.40
CA PRO A 82 -11.06 -17.12 -5.57
C PRO A 82 -11.64 -17.59 -6.91
N ASP A 83 -12.57 -16.81 -7.48
CA ASP A 83 -13.30 -17.18 -8.70
C ASP A 83 -12.99 -16.27 -9.91
N GLN A 84 -12.16 -15.23 -9.76
CA GLN A 84 -11.86 -14.27 -10.83
C GLN A 84 -10.66 -13.37 -10.49
N SER A 85 -10.08 -12.75 -11.52
CA SER A 85 -9.17 -11.62 -11.36
C SER A 85 -9.84 -10.35 -11.88
N VAL A 86 -9.65 -9.24 -11.16
CA VAL A 86 -10.16 -7.92 -11.55
C VAL A 86 -9.00 -6.97 -11.69
N CYS A 87 -8.86 -6.32 -12.83
CA CYS A 87 -7.93 -5.22 -13.03
C CYS A 87 -8.69 -3.89 -13.04
N ALA A 88 -8.13 -2.88 -12.38
CA ALA A 88 -8.66 -1.53 -12.46
C ALA A 88 -7.60 -0.46 -12.11
N PRO A 89 -7.74 0.77 -12.65
CA PRO A 89 -6.81 1.85 -12.33
C PRO A 89 -6.92 2.29 -10.87
N LEU A 90 -5.79 2.60 -10.24
CA LEU A 90 -5.70 3.07 -8.87
C LEU A 90 -6.52 4.35 -8.67
N SER A 91 -6.49 5.31 -9.61
CA SER A 91 -7.26 6.56 -9.48
C SER A 91 -8.78 6.33 -9.35
N VAL A 92 -9.29 5.24 -9.93
CA VAL A 92 -10.72 4.86 -9.88
C VAL A 92 -11.04 4.11 -8.59
N VAL A 93 -10.15 3.19 -8.18
CA VAL A 93 -10.40 2.29 -7.04
C VAL A 93 -10.10 2.95 -5.70
N LEU A 94 -9.05 3.77 -5.63
CA LEU A 94 -8.55 4.37 -4.39
C LEU A 94 -9.65 5.13 -3.63
N PRO A 95 -10.45 6.04 -4.24
CA PRO A 95 -11.53 6.72 -3.51
C PRO A 95 -12.54 5.76 -2.88
N LEU A 96 -12.86 4.65 -3.55
CA LEU A 96 -13.81 3.64 -3.07
C LEU A 96 -13.25 2.88 -1.87
N LEU A 97 -11.95 2.56 -1.89
CA LEU A 97 -11.28 1.88 -0.78
C LEU A 97 -11.15 2.82 0.43
N LEU A 98 -10.71 4.07 0.20
CA LEU A 98 -10.55 5.05 1.28
C LEU A 98 -11.86 5.32 2.01
N ALA A 99 -12.99 5.36 1.31
CA ALA A 99 -14.32 5.54 1.92
C ALA A 99 -14.74 4.41 2.87
N ARG A 100 -14.09 3.24 2.79
CA ARG A 100 -14.40 2.04 3.58
C ARG A 100 -13.36 1.77 4.68
N LEU A 101 -12.24 2.49 4.67
CA LEU A 101 -11.23 2.38 5.70
C LEU A 101 -11.69 3.06 6.98
N PRO A 102 -11.20 2.63 8.15
CA PRO A 102 -11.43 3.39 9.37
C PRO A 102 -10.82 4.78 9.28
N THR A 103 -11.40 5.73 10.00
CA THR A 103 -10.84 7.08 10.15
C THR A 103 -9.41 7.02 10.69
N SER A 104 -8.48 7.66 9.98
CA SER A 104 -7.07 7.83 10.34
C SER A 104 -6.58 9.17 9.79
N SER A 105 -5.63 9.82 10.46
CA SER A 105 -4.95 11.01 9.92
C SER A 105 -3.94 10.67 8.82
N ASP A 106 -3.43 9.44 8.85
CA ASP A 106 -2.36 8.96 7.99
C ASP A 106 -2.71 7.57 7.45
N ILE A 107 -2.63 7.44 6.14
CA ILE A 107 -2.75 6.18 5.40
C ILE A 107 -1.46 5.96 4.62
N VAL A 108 -0.89 4.78 4.73
CA VAL A 108 0.31 4.40 3.98
C VAL A 108 -0.07 3.36 2.93
N LEU A 109 0.23 3.65 1.66
CA LEU A 109 0.08 2.70 0.57
C LEU A 109 1.31 1.79 0.52
N ALA A 110 1.10 0.51 0.82
CA ALA A 110 2.03 -0.57 0.52
C ALA A 110 1.71 -1.12 -0.88
N LEU A 111 2.20 -0.43 -1.91
CA LEU A 111 1.90 -0.68 -3.31
C LEU A 111 3.16 -0.43 -4.15
N CYS A 112 3.55 -1.38 -4.98
CA CYS A 112 4.59 -1.15 -5.97
C CYS A 112 4.12 -0.13 -7.02
N ASN A 113 4.97 0.84 -7.31
CA ASN A 113 4.72 1.91 -8.26
C ASN A 113 5.80 1.91 -9.34
N PRO A 114 5.80 0.90 -10.24
CA PRO A 114 6.88 0.69 -11.21
C PRO A 114 7.06 1.88 -12.15
N GLY A 115 5.96 2.56 -12.51
CA GLY A 115 5.97 3.77 -13.34
C GLY A 115 6.42 5.03 -12.61
N GLN A 116 6.63 4.99 -11.29
CA GLN A 116 6.90 6.18 -10.46
C GLN A 116 5.81 7.26 -10.63
N VAL A 117 4.56 6.81 -10.77
CA VAL A 117 3.38 7.62 -10.97
C VAL A 117 3.12 8.47 -9.72
N SER A 118 2.83 9.76 -9.93
CA SER A 118 2.39 10.63 -8.84
C SER A 118 0.93 10.35 -8.51
N ILE A 119 0.65 10.01 -7.24
CA ILE A 119 -0.70 9.68 -6.80
C ILE A 119 -1.36 10.96 -6.27
N ALA A 120 -2.54 11.28 -6.81
CA ALA A 120 -3.36 12.38 -6.32
C ALA A 120 -4.18 11.94 -5.10
N ALA A 121 -4.28 12.81 -4.10
CA ALA A 121 -5.15 12.55 -2.96
C ALA A 121 -6.61 12.84 -3.36
N PRO A 122 -7.55 11.90 -3.13
CA PRO A 122 -8.97 12.20 -3.30
C PRO A 122 -9.41 13.36 -2.39
N PRO A 123 -10.41 14.17 -2.79
CA PRO A 123 -10.87 15.29 -1.96
C PRO A 123 -11.27 14.84 -0.54
N GLY A 124 -10.72 15.52 0.47
CA GLY A 124 -10.98 15.18 1.88
C GLY A 124 -10.27 13.91 2.38
N ALA A 125 -9.40 13.30 1.57
CA ALA A 125 -8.60 12.16 2.01
C ALA A 125 -7.61 12.56 3.13
N PRO A 126 -7.27 11.63 4.03
CA PRO A 126 -6.20 11.83 4.99
C PRO A 126 -4.83 11.92 4.29
N ARG A 127 -3.77 12.19 5.06
CA ARG A 127 -2.41 12.20 4.51
C ARG A 127 -2.08 10.82 3.96
N LEU A 128 -1.95 10.74 2.65
CA LEU A 128 -1.71 9.50 1.94
C LEU A 128 -0.23 9.40 1.57
N HIS A 129 0.51 8.55 2.27
CA HIS A 129 1.92 8.30 2.02
C HIS A 129 2.06 7.19 0.99
N TYR A 130 2.87 7.40 -0.05
CA TYR A 130 3.11 6.39 -1.08
C TYR A 130 4.57 6.35 -1.51
N GLY A 131 5.01 5.18 -1.96
CA GLY A 131 6.34 4.97 -2.51
C GLY A 131 6.40 5.25 -4.01
N LEU A 132 7.55 5.73 -4.48
CA LEU A 132 7.92 5.70 -5.90
C LEU A 132 8.79 4.48 -6.15
N GLY A 133 8.50 3.73 -7.22
CA GLY A 133 9.15 2.45 -7.51
C GLY A 133 8.60 1.31 -6.65
N ASP A 134 9.41 0.27 -6.49
CA ASP A 134 9.03 -0.90 -5.70
C ASP A 134 8.93 -0.55 -4.21
N VAL A 135 7.89 -1.10 -3.56
CA VAL A 135 7.71 -1.00 -2.11
C VAL A 135 7.94 -2.38 -1.52
N THR A 136 8.90 -2.47 -0.61
CA THR A 136 9.28 -3.72 0.06
C THR A 136 9.01 -3.63 1.55
N SER A 137 8.52 -4.72 2.13
CA SER A 137 8.13 -4.79 3.54
C SER A 137 9.13 -5.62 4.34
N TRP A 138 9.50 -5.11 5.51
CA TRP A 138 10.49 -5.69 6.41
C TRP A 138 9.97 -5.70 7.85
N LEU A 139 10.38 -6.71 8.61
CA LEU A 139 10.17 -6.79 10.05
C LEU A 139 11.53 -6.63 10.72
N ASP A 140 11.83 -5.42 11.19
CA ASP A 140 13.07 -5.13 11.88
C ASP A 140 12.97 -5.61 13.32
N HIS A 141 14.01 -6.29 13.81
CA HIS A 141 14.10 -6.76 15.18
C HIS A 141 14.86 -5.74 16.03
N GLU A 142 14.12 -4.92 16.77
CA GLU A 142 14.70 -3.94 17.70
C GLU A 142 14.60 -4.44 19.16
N PRO A 143 15.44 -3.94 20.08
CA PRO A 143 15.37 -4.30 21.50
C PRO A 143 14.00 -4.06 22.15
N ASP A 144 13.28 -3.04 21.69
CA ASP A 144 11.96 -2.65 22.21
C ASP A 144 10.79 -3.43 21.56
N GLY A 145 11.09 -4.37 20.67
CA GLY A 145 10.12 -5.18 19.93
C GLY A 145 10.21 -5.01 18.42
N PRO A 146 9.53 -5.87 17.65
CA PRO A 146 9.59 -5.84 16.20
C PRO A 146 8.95 -4.56 15.64
N ARG A 147 9.54 -4.01 14.58
CA ARG A 147 9.02 -2.83 13.86
C ARG A 147 8.78 -3.16 12.40
N VAL A 148 7.61 -2.77 11.90
CA VAL A 148 7.31 -2.85 10.47
C VAL A 148 8.00 -1.67 9.78
N ARG A 149 8.81 -1.98 8.78
CA ARG A 149 9.44 -0.99 7.89
C ARG A 149 9.02 -1.25 6.45
N LEU A 150 8.59 -0.18 5.79
CA LEU A 150 8.37 -0.15 4.35
C LEU A 150 9.50 0.63 3.68
N SER A 151 10.13 0.03 2.69
CA SER A 151 11.23 0.59 1.93
C SER A 151 10.80 0.87 0.50
N ALA A 152 11.09 2.07 0.02
CA ALA A 152 10.87 2.48 -1.36
C ALA A 152 12.05 3.34 -1.82
N ARG A 153 12.18 3.60 -3.12
CA ARG A 153 13.20 4.53 -3.62
C ARG A 153 13.08 5.90 -2.96
N ARG A 154 11.85 6.40 -2.90
CA ARG A 154 11.47 7.68 -2.29
C ARG A 154 10.02 7.59 -1.81
N TRP A 155 9.72 8.29 -0.72
CA TRP A 155 8.36 8.42 -0.19
C TRP A 155 7.81 9.82 -0.46
N GLU A 156 6.55 9.87 -0.86
CA GLU A 156 5.82 11.11 -1.10
C GLU A 156 4.51 11.12 -0.29
N ILE A 157 3.90 12.30 -0.21
CA ILE A 157 2.56 12.49 0.33
C ILE A 157 1.71 12.98 -0.83
N ALA A 158 0.63 12.27 -1.12
CA ALA A 158 -0.29 12.65 -2.17
C ALA A 158 -0.87 14.03 -1.87
N ILE A 159 -0.79 14.91 -2.85
CA ILE A 159 -1.39 16.25 -2.78
C ILE A 159 -2.75 16.20 -3.48
N GLY A 160 -3.72 16.93 -2.94
CA GLY A 160 -5.00 17.09 -3.63
C GLY A 160 -4.76 17.77 -4.98
N ALA A 161 -5.46 17.32 -6.01
CA ALA A 161 -5.57 18.11 -7.23
C ALA A 161 -6.19 19.48 -6.85
N PRO A 162 -5.67 20.60 -7.40
CA PRO A 162 -6.18 21.94 -7.11
C PRO A 162 -7.65 22.11 -7.45
#